data_AF-A0A5R8MHS8-F1
#
_entry.id   AF-A0A5R8MHS8-F1
#
_cell.length_a   1.000
_cell.length_b   1.000
_cell.length_c   1.000
_cell.angle_alpha   90.00
_cell.angle_beta   90.00
_cell.angle_gamma   90.00
#
_symmetry.space_group_name_H-M   'P 1'
#
loop_
_entity.id
_entity.type
_entity.pdbx_description
1 polymer ?
#
loop_
_entity_poly.entity_id
_entity_poly.type
_entity_poly.pdbx_seq_one_letter_code
_entity_poly.pdbx_strand_id
1 'polypeptide(L)' 'MVVVGSPAATEGLDALRRETESMGANAVIGIDLDYSEISGGGKSMLILVATGTAVKVTRD' A
#
# COMPACT_ATOMS: atom_id res chain seq x y z
N MET A 1 -1.19 0.30 6.52
CA MET A 1 -0.09 -0.55 6.00
C MET A 1 -0.76 -1.69 5.30
N VAL A 2 -0.50 -1.87 4.00
CA VAL A 2 -1.16 -2.88 3.19
C VAL A 2 -0.12 -3.85 2.65
N VAL A 3 -0.42 -5.14 2.70
CA VAL A 3 0.38 -6.19 2.05
C VAL A 3 -0.38 -6.68 0.83
N VAL A 4 0.27 -6.68 -0.33
CA VAL A 4 -0.27 -7.09 -1.62
C VAL A 4 0.52 -8.28 -2.14
N GLY A 5 -0.19 -9.36 -2.49
CA GLY A 5 0.41 -10.56 -3.08
C GLY A 5 0.79 -10.42 -4.57
N SER A 6 0.97 -9.19 -5.04
CA SER A 6 1.32 -8.86 -6.42
C SER A 6 2.41 -7.79 -6.43
N PRO A 7 3.24 -7.72 -7.50
CA PRO A 7 4.26 -6.68 -7.65
C PRO A 7 3.67 -5.34 -8.11
N ALA A 8 2.37 -5.27 -8.41
CA ALA A 8 1.78 -4.11 -9.06
C ALA A 8 1.59 -2.97 -8.06
N ALA A 9 2.40 -1.90 -8.21
CA ALA A 9 2.32 -0.72 -7.36
C ALA A 9 0.90 -0.12 -7.33
N THR A 10 0.19 -0.15 -8.46
CA THR A 10 -1.21 0.34 -8.57
C THR A 10 -2.15 -0.38 -7.61
N GLU A 11 -1.99 -1.68 -7.39
CA GLU A 11 -2.84 -2.43 -6.46
C GLU A 11 -2.58 -2.02 -5.01
N GLY A 12 -1.32 -1.79 -4.64
CA GLY A 12 -0.95 -1.26 -3.32
C GLY A 12 -1.48 0.15 -3.07
N LEU A 13 -1.37 1.02 -4.07
CA LEU A 13 -1.90 2.38 -4.00
C LEU A 13 -3.43 2.40 -3.90
N ASP A 14 -4.12 1.57 -4.68
CA ASP A 14 -5.58 1.45 -4.63
C ASP A 14 -6.05 0.92 -3.28
N ALA A 15 -5.33 -0.03 -2.69
CA ALA A 15 -5.65 -0.54 -1.37
C ALA A 15 -5.41 0.50 -0.26
N LEU A 16 -4.29 1.23 -0.29
CA LEU A 16 -4.03 2.36 0.62
C LEU A 16 -5.12 3.43 0.52
N ARG A 17 -5.58 3.74 -0.71
CA ARG A 17 -6.67 4.67 -0.94
C ARG A 17 -7.97 4.20 -0.29
N ARG A 18 -8.37 2.94 -0.50
CA ARG A 18 -9.60 2.38 0.09
C ARG A 18 -9.54 2.38 1.63
N GLU A 19 -8.40 2.02 2.21
CA GLU A 19 -8.18 2.06 3.66
C GLU A 19 -8.32 3.52 4.18
N THR A 20 -7.69 4.47 3.50
CA THR A 20 -7.73 5.90 3.84
C THR A 20 -9.15 6.49 3.76
N GLU A 21 -9.89 6.15 2.71
CA GLU A 21 -11.30 6.53 2.57
C GLU A 21 -12.14 5.97 3.74
N SER A 22 -11.90 4.71 4.15
CA SER A 22 -12.59 4.08 5.28
C SER A 22 -12.28 4.75 6.64
N MET A 23 -11.11 5.39 6.76
CA MET A 23 -10.70 6.16 7.94
C MET A 23 -11.26 7.60 7.95
N GLY A 24 -11.98 8.02 6.90
CA GLY A 24 -12.51 9.38 6.78
C GLY A 24 -11.48 10.45 6.39
N ALA A 25 -10.28 10.01 5.97
CA ALA A 25 -9.24 10.84 5.39
C ALA A 25 -9.45 11.05 3.88
N ASN A 26 -8.72 11.98 3.27
CA ASN A 26 -8.86 12.32 1.84
C ASN A 26 -7.53 12.31 1.06
N ALA A 27 -6.41 12.00 1.72
CA ALA A 27 -5.12 11.87 1.08
C ALA A 27 -4.23 10.88 1.84
N VAL A 28 -3.26 10.31 1.13
CA VAL A 28 -2.17 9.51 1.70
C VAL A 28 -0.86 10.22 1.39
N ILE A 29 -0.05 10.44 2.41
CA ILE A 29 1.26 11.10 2.28
C ILE A 29 2.37 10.19 2.81
N GLY A 30 3.61 10.47 2.38
CA GLY A 30 4.78 9.70 2.79
C GLY A 30 4.67 8.23 2.40
N ILE A 31 4.26 7.98 1.15
CA ILE A 31 4.10 6.61 0.65
C ILE A 31 5.47 5.97 0.47
N ASP A 32 5.60 4.75 0.97
CA ASP A 32 6.77 3.89 0.81
C ASP A 32 6.32 2.51 0.30
N LEU A 33 7.12 1.92 -0.59
CA LEU A 33 6.82 0.67 -1.29
C LEU A 33 7.97 -0.31 -1.12
N ASP A 34 7.77 -1.33 -0.28
CA ASP A 34 8.76 -2.37 -0.02
C ASP A 34 8.43 -3.64 -0.80
N TYR A 35 9.38 -4.09 -1.62
CA TYR A 35 9.29 -5.37 -2.31
C TYR A 35 10.08 -6.43 -1.53
N SER A 36 9.43 -7.56 -1.25
CA SER A 36 10.07 -8.70 -0.59
C SER A 36 9.80 -9.97 -1.36
N GLU A 37 10.83 -10.78 -1.54
CA GLU A 37 10.70 -12.12 -2.09
C GLU A 37 10.46 -13.12 -0.97
N ILE A 38 9.36 -13.88 -1.06
CA ILE A 38 9.17 -15.07 -0.24
C ILE A 38 9.56 -16.28 -1.07
N SER A 39 10.72 -16.87 -0.76
CA SER A 39 11.17 -18.13 -1.35
C SER A 39 10.69 -19.32 -0.52
N GLY A 40 9.93 -20.24 -1.11
CA GLY A 40 9.51 -21.48 -0.44
C GLY A 40 9.13 -22.56 -1.45
N GLY A 41 9.65 -23.78 -1.27
CA GLY A 41 9.21 -24.97 -2.03
C GLY A 41 9.42 -24.92 -3.55
N GLY A 42 10.41 -24.15 -4.04
CA GLY A 42 10.73 -24.05 -5.47
C GLY A 42 9.93 -23.00 -6.26
N LYS A 43 9.11 -22.18 -5.58
CA LYS A 43 8.45 -21.00 -6.16
C LYS A 43 8.97 -19.73 -5.49
N SER A 44 9.31 -18.72 -6.29
CA SER A 44 9.55 -17.35 -5.81
C SER A 44 8.27 -16.54 -6.03
N MET A 45 7.77 -15.92 -4.98
CA MET A 45 6.64 -14.99 -5.04
C MET A 45 7.11 -13.62 -4.54
N LEU A 46 6.85 -12.59 -5.33
CA LEU A 46 7.11 -11.21 -4.92
C LEU A 46 5.89 -10.69 -4.18
N ILE A 47 6.13 -10.12 -3.01
CA ILE A 47 5.12 -9.42 -2.21
C ILE A 47 5.50 -7.94 -2.19
N LEU A 48 4.49 -7.09 -2.37
CA LEU A 48 4.59 -5.65 -2.20
C LEU A 48 3.94 -5.25 -0.87
N VAL A 49 4.68 -4.55 -0.02
CA VAL A 49 4.15 -3.88 1.16
C VAL A 49 4.08 -2.39 0.84
N ALA A 50 2.88 -1.82 0.92
CA ALA A 50 2.64 -0.40 0.72
C ALA A 50 2.31 0.27 2.06
N THR A 51 3.08 1.29 2.42
CA THR A 51 2.92 2.05 3.66
C THR A 51 2.70 3.52 3.35
N GLY A 52 1.96 4.23 4.20
CA GLY A 52 1.71 5.66 4.08
C GLY A 52 0.89 6.16 5.25
N THR A 53 0.74 7.48 5.34
CA THR A 53 -0.04 8.14 6.40
C THR A 53 -1.31 8.74 5.82
N ALA A 54 -2.46 8.29 6.31
CA ALA A 54 -3.78 8.84 5.98
C ALA A 54 -3.95 10.22 6.64
N VAL A 55 -4.29 11.24 5.84
CA VAL A 55 -4.48 12.62 6.31
C VAL A 55 -5.75 13.24 5.74
N LYS A 56 -6.30 14.23 6.46
CA LYS A 56 -7.41 15.04 5.99
C LYS A 56 -6.92 16.47 5.70
N VAL A 57 -6.83 16.80 4.43
CA VAL A 57 -6.42 18.12 3.95
C VAL A 57 -7.64 18.99 3.71
N THR A 58 -7.64 20.21 4.24
CA THR A 58 -8.66 21.25 4.00
C THR A 58 -8.04 22.40 3.22
N ARG A 59 -8.86 23.16 2.50
CA ARG A 59 -8.44 24.45 1.94
C ARG A 59 -8.81 25.54 2.94
N ASP A 60 -7.88 26.46 3.17
CA ASP A 60 -8.10 27.70 3.92
C ASP A 60 -8.73 28.80 3.04
#